data_AF-A0A9D4LWT9-F1
#
_entry.id   AF-A0A9D4LWT9-F1
#
_cell.length_a   1.000
_cell.length_b   1.000
_cell.length_c   1.000
_cell.angle_alpha   90.00
_cell.angle_beta   90.00
_cell.angle_gamma   90.00
#
_symmetry.space_group_name_H-M   'P 1'
#
loop_
_entity.id
_entity.type
_entity.pdbx_description
1 polymer ?
#
loop_
_entity_poly.entity_id
_entity_poly.type
_entity_poly.pdbx_seq_one_letter_code
_entity_poly.pdbx_strand_id
1 'polypeptide(L)'
;MCQIRKELVAENAKIGQKDPSLVNVEGDTCYNNPNFKSDATPFQAETIAVSTMCENNSKNKQIVGVLVANKLCRTSSMLRNKGQHIQCPNHRGHCSANVSEREQIGDEGKYNKVLGDLISQDIKIANFTCDGDSRAFQGVRNSNGHNVGHLRDLRHLGNSLKHELNKAFSLRACSRVIPSLISGIDSLSRSKLGVWLSLKLPTVNTRVTSTFLRG
;
A
#
# COMPACT_ATOMS: atom_id res chain seq x y z
N MET A 1 13.41 23.03 10.75
CA MET A 1 12.79 22.17 11.76
C MET A 1 11.39 22.61 12.11
N CYS A 2 10.40 21.83 11.68
CA CYS A 2 8.97 22.05 11.94
C CYS A 2 8.66 21.98 13.44
N GLN A 3 7.80 22.88 13.95
CA GLN A 3 7.46 22.97 15.37
C GLN A 3 6.88 21.66 15.92
N ILE A 4 5.98 21.02 15.16
CA ILE A 4 5.35 19.74 15.53
C ILE A 4 6.41 18.65 15.79
N ARG A 5 7.46 18.58 14.95
CA ARG A 5 8.50 17.55 15.08
C ARG A 5 9.38 17.77 16.30
N LYS A 6 9.61 19.02 16.70
CA LYS A 6 10.34 19.34 17.95
C LYS A 6 9.55 18.91 19.18
N GLU A 7 8.25 19.21 19.17
CA GLU A 7 7.33 18.82 20.25
C GLU A 7 7.25 17.31 20.37
N LEU A 8 7.18 16.60 19.24
CA LEU A 8 7.20 15.13 19.21
C LEU A 8 8.46 14.54 19.85
N VAL A 9 9.65 15.07 19.54
CA VAL A 9 10.91 14.61 20.17
C VAL A 9 10.89 14.85 21.68
N ALA A 10 10.39 16.01 22.12
CA ALA A 10 10.27 16.31 23.55
C ALA A 10 9.24 15.40 24.25
N GLU A 11 8.15 15.04 23.58
CA GLU A 11 7.15 14.11 24.10
C GLU A 11 7.70 12.69 24.20
N ASN A 12 8.40 12.20 23.17
CA ASN A 12 9.05 10.90 23.18
C ASN A 12 10.07 10.78 24.32
N ALA A 13 10.79 11.86 24.63
CA ALA A 13 11.70 11.91 25.78
C ALA A 13 10.95 11.78 27.11
N LYS A 14 9.78 12.42 27.26
CA LYS A 14 8.93 12.31 28.47
C LYS A 14 8.32 10.92 28.63
N ILE A 15 8.03 10.23 27.53
CA ILE A 15 7.52 8.85 27.52
C ILE A 15 8.61 7.85 27.95
N GLY A 16 9.89 8.26 27.96
CA GLY A 16 11.02 7.41 28.34
C GLY A 16 11.53 6.57 27.16
N GLN A 17 11.33 7.02 25.93
CA GLN A 17 11.82 6.32 24.75
C GLN A 17 13.36 6.39 24.69
N LYS A 18 14.03 5.25 24.43
CA LYS A 18 15.50 5.14 24.41
C LYS A 18 16.17 6.11 23.43
N ASP A 19 15.56 6.28 22.26
CA ASP A 19 15.95 7.28 21.27
C ASP A 19 14.72 8.13 20.91
N PRO A 20 14.60 9.36 21.47
CA PRO A 20 13.47 10.25 21.22
C PRO A 20 13.38 10.74 19.77
N SER A 21 14.50 10.70 19.03
CA SER A 21 14.57 11.14 17.64
C SER A 21 14.07 10.09 16.64
N LEU A 22 13.92 8.84 17.11
CA LEU A 22 13.50 7.71 16.30
C LEU A 22 11.98 7.54 16.37
N VAL A 23 11.30 7.67 15.24
CA VAL A 23 9.83 7.72 15.17
C VAL A 23 9.31 6.65 14.22
N ASN A 24 8.29 5.91 14.65
CA ASN A 24 7.52 5.05 13.76
C ASN A 24 6.48 5.91 13.05
N VAL A 25 6.36 5.76 11.75
CA VAL A 25 5.38 6.52 10.97
C VAL A 25 4.52 5.60 10.13
N GLU A 26 3.28 6.00 9.94
CA GLU A 26 2.36 5.44 8.95
C GLU A 26 2.13 6.48 7.86
N GLY A 27 1.92 6.02 6.63
CA GLY A 27 1.67 6.91 5.52
C GLY A 27 0.60 6.38 4.60
N ASP A 28 -0.20 7.30 4.08
CA ASP A 28 -1.25 7.01 3.11
C ASP A 28 -1.31 8.13 2.06
N THR A 29 -1.78 7.80 0.87
CA THR A 29 -1.99 8.77 -0.22
C THR A 29 -3.43 8.72 -0.68
N CYS A 30 -4.14 9.81 -0.47
CA CYS A 30 -5.51 9.98 -0.92
C CYS A 30 -5.56 10.78 -2.21
N TYR A 31 -6.52 10.45 -3.07
CA TYR A 31 -6.73 11.11 -4.35
C TYR A 31 -8.10 11.80 -4.39
N ASN A 32 -8.22 12.87 -5.15
CA ASN A 32 -9.48 13.63 -5.23
C ASN A 32 -10.56 12.95 -6.09
N ASN A 33 -10.20 11.96 -6.90
CA ASN A 33 -11.12 11.10 -7.61
C ASN A 33 -10.59 9.66 -7.57
N PRO A 34 -11.49 8.66 -7.57
CA PRO A 34 -11.09 7.26 -7.48
C PRO A 34 -10.22 6.85 -8.67
N ASN A 35 -9.28 5.96 -8.41
CA ASN A 35 -8.41 5.38 -9.42
C ASN A 35 -9.29 4.61 -10.42
N PHE A 36 -9.45 5.14 -11.63
CA PHE A 36 -10.16 4.46 -12.69
C PHE A 36 -9.29 3.33 -13.22
N LYS A 37 -9.89 2.18 -13.55
CA LYS A 37 -9.20 1.13 -14.30
C LYS A 37 -8.73 1.76 -15.62
N SER A 38 -7.43 1.66 -15.90
CA SER A 38 -6.76 2.24 -17.08
C SER A 38 -7.46 1.93 -18.40
N ASP A 39 -8.21 0.83 -18.44
CA ASP A 39 -8.76 0.25 -19.67
C ASP A 39 -10.16 0.80 -20.03
N ALA A 40 -10.83 1.53 -19.13
CA ALA A 40 -12.25 1.87 -19.27
C ALA A 40 -12.57 3.36 -19.50
N THR A 41 -11.63 4.28 -19.28
CA THR A 41 -11.90 5.73 -19.40
C THR A 41 -10.74 6.49 -20.06
N PRO A 42 -10.99 7.26 -21.13
CA PRO A 42 -9.96 7.97 -21.91
C PRO A 42 -9.37 9.22 -21.24
N PHE A 43 -9.66 9.46 -19.95
CA PHE A 43 -9.15 10.60 -19.19
C PHE A 43 -8.32 10.09 -18.01
N GLN A 44 -7.21 10.78 -17.72
CA GLN A 44 -6.41 10.45 -16.53
C GLN A 44 -7.28 10.63 -15.28
N ALA A 45 -7.43 9.55 -14.51
CA ALA A 45 -7.82 9.65 -13.11
C ALA A 45 -6.80 10.55 -12.39
N GLU A 46 -7.25 11.13 -11.28
CA GLU A 46 -6.39 11.81 -10.30
C GLU A 46 -5.77 13.13 -10.81
N THR A 47 -6.26 14.25 -10.28
CA THR A 47 -5.71 15.59 -10.57
C THR A 47 -5.02 16.21 -9.37
N ILE A 48 -5.36 15.72 -8.18
CA ILE A 48 -4.77 16.08 -6.90
C ILE A 48 -4.53 14.80 -6.10
N ALA A 49 -3.34 14.66 -5.54
CA ALA A 49 -3.00 13.66 -4.55
C ALA A 49 -2.53 14.34 -3.27
N VAL A 50 -2.96 13.83 -2.12
CA VAL A 50 -2.52 14.29 -0.79
C VAL A 50 -1.90 13.09 -0.09
N SER A 51 -0.59 13.17 0.09
CA SER A 51 0.17 12.17 0.85
C SER A 51 0.42 12.71 2.25
N THR A 52 0.09 11.92 3.26
CA THR A 52 0.27 12.27 4.67
C THR A 52 1.14 11.23 5.35
N MET A 53 1.93 11.68 6.32
CA MET A 53 2.63 10.81 7.26
C MET A 53 2.26 11.19 8.69
N CYS A 54 1.84 10.20 9.46
CA CYS A 54 1.46 10.33 10.86
C CYS A 54 2.44 9.55 11.72
N GLU A 55 2.79 10.09 12.88
CA GLU A 55 3.60 9.37 13.86
C GLU A 55 2.76 8.36 14.65
N ASN A 56 3.38 7.24 15.02
CA ASN A 56 2.73 6.15 15.74
C ASN A 56 3.35 5.88 17.13
N ASN A 57 4.08 6.84 17.70
CA ASN A 57 4.75 6.74 19.00
C ASN A 57 3.89 7.31 20.14
N SER A 58 3.21 8.44 19.91
CA SER A 58 2.38 9.10 20.91
C SER A 58 0.94 8.59 20.88
N LYS A 59 0.14 9.00 21.87
CA LYS A 59 -1.32 8.74 21.88
C LYS A 59 -2.08 9.65 20.91
N ASN A 60 -1.56 10.84 20.63
CA ASN A 60 -2.26 11.87 19.86
C ASN A 60 -2.12 11.70 18.35
N LYS A 61 -1.19 10.85 17.88
CA LYS A 61 -0.97 10.50 16.46
C LYS A 61 -0.88 11.75 15.58
N GLN A 62 0.19 12.52 15.79
CA GLN A 62 0.38 13.79 15.09
C GLN A 62 0.77 13.59 13.61
N ILE A 63 0.31 14.49 12.75
CA ILE A 63 0.73 14.54 11.34
C ILE A 63 2.11 15.19 11.26
N VAL A 64 3.12 14.42 10.87
CA VAL A 64 4.54 14.87 10.80
C VAL A 64 4.92 15.40 9.42
N GLY A 65 4.13 15.09 8.39
CA GLY A 65 4.35 15.56 7.03
C GLY A 65 3.09 15.48 6.19
N VAL A 66 2.90 16.48 5.33
CA VAL A 66 1.85 16.53 4.32
C VAL A 66 2.45 17.02 3.02
N LEU A 67 2.17 16.32 1.94
CA LEU A 67 2.51 16.72 0.58
C LEU A 67 1.23 16.74 -0.24
N VAL A 68 0.97 17.89 -0.87
CA VAL A 68 -0.13 18.02 -1.83
C VAL A 68 0.49 18.08 -3.21
N ALA A 69 0.21 17.09 -4.05
CA ALA A 69 0.53 17.08 -5.46
C ALA A 69 -0.71 17.54 -6.26
N ASN A 70 -0.54 18.54 -7.12
CA ASN A 70 -1.62 19.18 -7.86
C ASN A 70 -1.18 19.44 -9.31
N LYS A 71 -2.00 18.99 -10.26
CA LYS A 71 -1.85 19.26 -11.70
C LYS A 71 -2.67 20.46 -12.17
N LEU A 72 -3.64 20.92 -11.37
CA LEU A 72 -4.59 21.93 -11.78
C LEU A 72 -4.02 23.34 -11.67
N CYS A 73 -4.07 24.07 -12.78
CA CYS A 73 -3.84 25.51 -12.81
C CYS A 73 -4.92 26.23 -13.63
N ARG A 74 -5.73 27.04 -12.93
CA ARG A 74 -6.81 27.81 -13.58
C ARG A 74 -6.27 28.84 -14.57
N THR A 75 -5.14 29.46 -14.25
CA THR A 75 -4.49 30.47 -15.09
C THR A 75 -3.99 29.86 -16.39
N SER A 76 -3.29 28.72 -16.34
CA SER A 76 -2.84 28.04 -17.55
C SER A 76 -4.01 27.59 -18.42
N SER A 77 -5.08 27.05 -17.83
CA SER A 77 -6.28 26.66 -18.58
C SER A 77 -6.92 27.86 -19.29
N MET A 78 -7.02 29.00 -18.62
CA MET A 78 -7.55 30.23 -19.23
C MET A 78 -6.66 30.74 -20.38
N LEU A 79 -5.33 30.74 -20.21
CA LEU A 79 -4.40 31.18 -21.25
C LEU A 79 -4.36 30.23 -22.46
N ARG A 80 -4.45 28.91 -22.22
CA ARG A 80 -4.58 27.90 -23.27
C ARG A 80 -5.86 28.08 -24.08
N ASN A 81 -6.98 28.39 -23.41
CA ASN A 81 -8.24 28.71 -24.10
C ASN A 81 -8.14 29.98 -24.97
N LYS A 82 -7.20 30.88 -24.67
CA LYS A 82 -6.88 32.05 -25.50
C LYS A 82 -5.86 31.75 -26.62
N GLY A 83 -5.49 30.49 -26.82
CA GLY A 83 -4.53 30.06 -27.84
C GLY A 83 -3.06 30.16 -27.42
N GLN A 84 -2.76 30.43 -26.15
CA GLN A 84 -1.36 30.50 -25.69
C GLN A 84 -0.83 29.12 -25.26
N HIS A 85 0.38 28.80 -25.70
CA HIS A 85 1.03 27.54 -25.34
C HIS A 85 1.76 27.64 -23.99
N ILE A 86 1.05 27.34 -22.90
CA ILE A 86 1.57 27.39 -21.53
C ILE A 86 1.80 25.98 -20.97
N GLN A 87 3.02 25.72 -20.45
CA GLN A 87 3.36 24.48 -19.76
C GLN A 87 3.38 24.67 -18.22
N CYS A 88 2.94 23.63 -17.49
CA CYS A 88 2.97 23.54 -16.03
C CYS A 88 3.88 22.38 -15.60
N PRO A 89 4.53 22.44 -14.42
CA PRO A 89 4.64 23.59 -13.51
C PRO A 89 5.62 24.64 -14.06
N ASN A 90 5.60 25.88 -13.53
CA ASN A 90 6.57 26.96 -13.80
C ASN A 90 6.31 27.93 -14.97
N HIS A 91 5.07 28.42 -15.14
CA HIS A 91 4.81 29.61 -15.95
C HIS A 91 4.62 30.87 -15.09
N ARG A 92 4.92 32.04 -15.65
CA ARG A 92 4.74 33.35 -14.99
C ARG A 92 3.25 33.66 -14.78
N GLY A 93 2.92 34.44 -13.73
CA GLY A 93 1.55 34.92 -13.48
C GLY A 93 0.69 34.07 -12.54
N HIS A 94 1.30 33.31 -11.62
CA HIS A 94 0.67 32.41 -10.63
C HIS A 94 0.23 31.05 -11.20
N CYS A 95 1.14 30.07 -11.08
CA CYS A 95 0.87 28.66 -11.35
C CYS A 95 0.55 27.95 -10.03
N SER A 96 -0.60 27.30 -9.93
CA SER A 96 -1.00 26.49 -8.76
C SER A 96 -0.63 25.01 -8.90
N ALA A 97 -0.20 24.59 -10.09
CA ALA A 97 0.24 23.22 -10.33
C ALA A 97 1.70 23.07 -9.89
N ASN A 98 2.00 21.99 -9.17
CA ASN A 98 3.36 21.61 -8.77
C ASN A 98 3.81 20.29 -9.42
N VAL A 99 2.90 19.57 -10.06
CA VAL A 99 3.16 18.36 -10.86
C VAL A 99 2.86 18.67 -12.31
N SER A 100 3.65 18.09 -13.21
CA SER A 100 3.42 18.27 -14.65
C SER A 100 2.15 17.54 -15.09
N GLU A 101 1.46 18.09 -16.08
CA GLU A 101 0.26 17.47 -16.65
C GLU A 101 0.53 16.07 -17.22
N ARG A 102 1.72 15.84 -17.78
CA ARG A 102 2.14 14.55 -18.33
C ARG A 102 2.60 13.54 -17.28
N GLU A 103 2.90 14.00 -16.08
CA GLU A 103 3.44 13.16 -15.02
C GLU A 103 2.35 12.27 -14.42
N GLN A 104 2.66 11.02 -14.08
CA GLN A 104 1.72 10.16 -13.38
C GLN A 104 1.54 10.65 -11.94
N ILE A 105 0.30 10.80 -11.50
CA ILE A 105 0.01 11.30 -10.16
C ILE A 105 -0.09 10.15 -9.13
N GLY A 106 -0.51 8.94 -9.51
CA GLY A 106 -0.47 7.76 -8.65
C GLY A 106 0.93 7.21 -8.34
N ASP A 107 1.98 8.05 -8.35
CA ASP A 107 3.34 7.64 -7.96
C ASP A 107 3.61 7.92 -6.48
N GLU A 108 3.04 7.07 -5.63
CA GLU A 108 3.18 7.19 -4.17
C GLU A 108 4.63 7.09 -3.70
N GLY A 109 5.47 6.33 -4.42
CA GLY A 109 6.89 6.22 -4.11
C GLY A 109 7.61 7.56 -4.22
N LYS A 110 7.28 8.36 -5.25
CA LYS A 110 7.81 9.72 -5.40
C LYS A 110 7.39 10.61 -4.23
N TYR A 111 6.12 10.57 -3.84
CA TYR A 111 5.59 11.42 -2.77
C TYR A 111 6.18 11.07 -1.39
N ASN A 112 6.21 9.78 -1.08
CA ASN A 112 6.78 9.28 0.16
C ASN A 112 8.28 9.54 0.26
N LYS A 113 9.02 9.54 -0.87
CA LYS A 113 10.42 9.97 -0.91
C LYS A 113 10.57 11.44 -0.52
N VAL A 114 9.80 12.34 -1.13
CA VAL A 114 9.85 13.79 -0.83
C VAL A 114 9.49 14.05 0.63
N LEU A 115 8.46 13.38 1.15
CA LEU A 115 8.09 13.47 2.57
C LEU A 115 9.19 12.92 3.48
N GLY A 116 9.77 11.77 3.15
CA GLY A 116 10.88 11.20 3.89
C GLY A 116 12.11 12.11 3.91
N ASP A 117 12.46 12.76 2.79
CA ASP A 117 13.55 13.74 2.69
C ASP A 117 13.27 14.98 3.56
N LEU A 118 12.01 15.42 3.61
CA LEU A 118 11.57 16.56 4.43
C LEU A 118 11.59 16.22 5.93
N ILE A 119 11.20 14.99 6.29
CA ILE A 119 11.09 14.54 7.69
C ILE A 119 12.46 14.19 8.26
N SER A 120 13.33 13.55 7.46
CA SER A 120 14.67 13.10 7.86
C SER A 120 15.61 14.23 8.26
N GLN A 121 15.33 15.47 7.84
CA GLN A 121 16.03 16.67 8.31
C GLN A 121 15.85 16.93 9.80
N ASP A 122 14.73 16.48 10.37
CA ASP A 122 14.31 16.81 11.73
C ASP A 122 14.28 15.59 12.66
N ILE A 123 13.80 14.44 12.17
CA ILE A 123 13.63 13.19 12.95
C ILE A 123 13.97 11.97 12.09
N LYS A 124 14.37 10.86 12.71
CA LYS A 124 14.70 9.62 12.02
C LYS A 124 13.49 8.68 12.00
N ILE A 125 13.14 8.16 10.83
CA ILE A 125 12.05 7.18 10.71
C ILE A 125 12.60 5.78 11.01
N ALA A 126 12.04 5.10 12.01
CA ALA A 126 12.41 3.74 12.40
C ALA A 126 11.73 2.70 11.51
N ASN A 127 10.40 2.77 11.47
CA ASN A 127 9.52 1.86 10.77
C ASN A 127 8.49 2.67 10.00
N PHE A 128 8.13 2.18 8.81
CA PHE A 128 7.10 2.73 7.95
C PHE A 128 5.97 1.72 7.78
N THR A 129 4.75 2.10 8.13
CA THR A 129 3.54 1.29 7.95
C THR A 129 2.75 1.77 6.73
N CYS A 130 2.43 0.87 5.80
CA CYS A 130 1.55 1.15 4.64
C CYS A 130 0.68 -0.06 4.26
N ASP A 131 -0.31 0.16 3.39
CA ASP A 131 -1.23 -0.84 2.84
C ASP A 131 -0.57 -1.77 1.80
N GLY A 132 0.50 -2.49 2.17
CA GLY A 132 1.00 -3.49 1.24
C GLY A 132 1.81 -2.93 0.05
N ASP A 133 1.76 -1.63 -0.21
CA ASP A 133 2.36 -1.01 -1.39
C ASP A 133 3.88 -0.92 -1.31
N SER A 134 4.52 -1.67 -2.20
CA SER A 134 5.98 -1.75 -2.27
C SER A 134 6.63 -0.43 -2.70
N ARG A 135 5.93 0.40 -3.48
CA ARG A 135 6.45 1.68 -4.00
C ARG A 135 6.54 2.75 -2.91
N ALA A 136 5.53 2.87 -2.06
CA ALA A 136 5.53 3.82 -0.95
C ALA A 136 6.71 3.56 0.01
N PHE A 137 6.90 2.29 0.41
CA PHE A 137 8.03 1.90 1.26
C PHE A 137 9.38 2.14 0.58
N GLN A 138 9.52 1.83 -0.72
CA GLN A 138 10.75 2.13 -1.47
C GLN A 138 11.06 3.63 -1.47
N GLY A 139 10.04 4.49 -1.56
CA GLY A 139 10.18 5.94 -1.45
C GLY A 139 10.85 6.36 -0.13
N VAL A 140 10.30 5.93 1.00
CA VAL A 140 10.81 6.25 2.35
C VAL A 140 12.18 5.62 2.60
N ARG A 141 12.43 4.43 2.07
CA ARG A 141 13.74 3.78 2.19
C ARG A 141 14.81 4.53 1.40
N ASN A 142 14.46 5.05 0.21
CA ASN A 142 15.41 5.78 -0.63
C ASN A 142 15.71 7.19 -0.12
N SER A 143 14.77 7.81 0.62
CA SER A 143 15.00 9.09 1.28
C SER A 143 15.87 8.97 2.52
N ASN A 144 15.83 7.82 3.18
CA ASN A 144 16.52 7.59 4.44
C ASN A 144 17.82 6.82 4.19
N GLY A 145 18.96 7.39 4.57
CA GLY A 145 20.27 6.74 4.44
C GLY A 145 20.51 5.53 5.36
N HIS A 146 19.48 5.01 6.02
CA HIS A 146 19.54 3.91 6.98
C HIS A 146 18.42 2.89 6.75
N ASN A 147 18.52 1.73 7.39
CA ASN A 147 17.50 0.68 7.28
C ASN A 147 16.21 1.11 7.99
N VAL A 148 15.16 1.37 7.21
CA VAL A 148 13.80 1.59 7.68
C VAL A 148 13.05 0.26 7.66
N GLY A 149 12.40 -0.11 8.77
CA GLY A 149 11.57 -1.30 8.83
C GLY A 149 10.28 -1.14 8.03
N HIS A 150 9.85 -2.19 7.35
CA HIS A 150 8.61 -2.21 6.58
C HIS A 150 7.52 -2.93 7.38
N LEU A 151 6.53 -2.18 7.84
CA LEU A 151 5.36 -2.73 8.52
C LEU A 151 4.16 -2.71 7.58
N ARG A 152 3.30 -3.71 7.72
CA ARG A 152 2.04 -3.80 6.95
C ARG A 152 0.91 -3.32 7.83
N ASP A 153 -0.03 -2.58 7.25
CA ASP A 153 -1.30 -2.32 7.92
C ASP A 153 -2.09 -3.64 8.08
N LEU A 154 -2.34 -4.01 9.34
CA LEU A 154 -3.09 -5.20 9.70
C LEU A 154 -4.55 -5.14 9.22
N ARG A 155 -5.15 -3.95 9.11
CA ARG A 155 -6.53 -3.80 8.64
C ARG A 155 -6.63 -4.25 7.18
N HIS A 156 -5.78 -3.71 6.34
CA HIS A 156 -5.79 -4.04 4.92
C HIS A 156 -5.28 -5.46 4.64
N LEU A 157 -4.29 -5.93 5.41
CA LEU A 157 -3.87 -7.34 5.36
C LEU A 157 -5.03 -8.28 5.72
N GLY A 158 -5.78 -7.97 6.78
CA GLY A 158 -6.93 -8.75 7.21
C GLY A 158 -8.07 -8.74 6.17
N ASN A 159 -8.36 -7.58 5.59
CA ASN A 159 -9.35 -7.44 4.52
C ASN A 159 -8.95 -8.21 3.25
N SER A 160 -7.68 -8.14 2.86
CA SER A 160 -7.12 -8.88 1.73
C SER A 160 -7.22 -10.39 1.96
N LEU A 161 -6.84 -10.85 3.15
CA LEU A 161 -6.94 -12.26 3.53
C LEU A 161 -8.40 -12.75 3.49
N LYS A 162 -9.32 -11.95 4.04
CA LYS A 162 -10.76 -12.26 4.02
C LYS A 162 -11.30 -12.34 2.58
N HIS A 163 -10.87 -11.45 1.69
CA HIS A 163 -11.27 -11.46 0.29
C HIS A 163 -10.84 -12.76 -0.42
N GLU A 164 -9.56 -13.15 -0.26
CA GLU A 164 -9.04 -14.38 -0.86
C GLU A 164 -9.71 -15.65 -0.30
N LEU A 165 -9.98 -15.69 1.00
CA LEU A 165 -10.74 -16.80 1.60
C LEU A 165 -12.14 -16.91 0.99
N ASN A 166 -12.86 -15.80 0.88
CA ASN A 166 -14.21 -15.80 0.30
C ASN A 166 -14.21 -16.26 -1.16
N LYS A 167 -13.22 -15.84 -1.94
CA LYS A 167 -13.02 -16.29 -3.32
C LYS A 167 -12.78 -17.79 -3.39
N ALA A 168 -11.91 -18.32 -2.53
CA ALA A 168 -11.64 -19.76 -2.46
C ALA A 168 -12.87 -20.58 -2.06
N PHE A 169 -13.67 -20.11 -1.10
CA PHE A 169 -14.92 -20.77 -0.70
C PHE A 169 -15.99 -20.71 -1.82
N SER A 170 -16.12 -19.57 -2.51
CA SER A 170 -17.04 -19.42 -3.64
C SER A 170 -16.69 -20.38 -4.80
N LEU A 171 -15.41 -20.51 -5.13
CA LEU A 171 -14.93 -21.45 -6.15
C LEU A 171 -15.19 -22.92 -5.76
N ARG A 172 -15.03 -23.26 -4.47
CA ARG A 172 -15.33 -24.61 -3.96
C ARG A 172 -16.84 -24.93 -3.92
N ALA A 173 -17.69 -23.92 -3.71
CA ALA A 173 -19.13 -24.07 -3.82
C ALA A 173 -19.56 -24.31 -5.28
N CYS A 174 -18.92 -23.63 -6.23
CA CYS A 174 -19.15 -23.82 -7.66
C CYS A 174 -18.69 -25.21 -8.16
N SER A 175 -17.56 -25.73 -7.65
CA SER A 175 -17.07 -27.07 -7.99
C SER A 175 -17.91 -28.23 -7.41
N ARG A 176 -18.83 -27.96 -6.48
CA ARG A 176 -19.80 -28.96 -5.98
C ARG A 176 -21.10 -29.03 -6.79
N VAL A 177 -21.31 -28.13 -7.75
CA VAL A 177 -22.54 -28.05 -8.58
C VAL A 177 -22.36 -28.70 -9.97
N ILE A 178 -21.21 -29.31 -10.27
CA ILE A 178 -21.05 -30.16 -11.47
C ILE A 178 -20.84 -31.63 -11.06
N PRO A 179 -21.90 -32.43 -10.90
CA PRO A 179 -21.81 -33.88 -11.00
C PRO A 179 -22.33 -34.35 -12.36
N SER A 180 -21.56 -34.13 -13.43
CA SER A 180 -21.73 -34.86 -14.71
C SER A 180 -20.66 -34.44 -15.72
N LEU A 181 -19.48 -35.05 -15.71
CA LEU A 181 -18.60 -35.24 -16.90
C LEU A 181 -17.25 -35.93 -16.58
N ILE A 182 -17.22 -36.85 -15.60
CA ILE A 182 -16.09 -37.79 -15.47
C ILE A 182 -16.69 -39.19 -15.25
N SER A 183 -17.28 -39.73 -16.31
CA SER A 183 -17.68 -41.14 -16.42
C SER A 183 -17.34 -41.67 -17.81
N GLY A 184 -16.12 -41.40 -18.29
CA GLY A 184 -15.77 -41.66 -19.68
C GLY A 184 -14.30 -41.88 -20.01
N ILE A 185 -13.43 -42.24 -19.04
CA ILE A 185 -12.03 -42.64 -19.34
C ILE A 185 -11.66 -44.00 -18.72
N ASP A 186 -12.53 -44.64 -17.93
CA ASP A 186 -12.29 -46.00 -17.42
C ASP A 186 -12.93 -47.08 -18.29
N SER A 187 -12.51 -47.18 -19.55
CA SER A 187 -12.73 -48.41 -20.35
C SER A 187 -11.94 -48.42 -21.65
N LEU A 188 -10.61 -48.26 -21.58
CA LEU A 188 -9.75 -48.81 -22.62
C LEU A 188 -8.49 -49.45 -22.05
N SER A 189 -8.52 -50.79 -22.12
CA SER A 189 -7.37 -51.66 -22.29
C SER A 189 -6.41 -51.76 -21.09
N ARG A 190 -6.80 -52.64 -20.16
CA ARG A 190 -5.85 -53.57 -19.51
C ARG A 190 -5.27 -54.50 -20.58
N SER A 191 -4.24 -54.07 -21.30
CA SER A 191 -3.35 -55.00 -22.00
C SER A 191 -2.08 -54.31 -22.48
N LYS A 192 -1.08 -54.21 -21.58
CA LYS A 192 0.33 -54.56 -21.80
C LYS A 192 1.20 -53.99 -20.68
N LEU A 193 2.00 -54.88 -20.09
CA LEU A 193 3.36 -54.72 -19.54
C LEU A 193 3.89 -53.27 -19.44
N GLY A 194 4.44 -52.76 -18.34
CA GLY A 194 4.97 -53.30 -17.10
C GLY A 194 5.83 -52.21 -16.43
N VAL A 195 6.49 -52.56 -15.33
CA VAL A 195 7.69 -51.89 -14.78
C VAL A 195 7.47 -50.69 -13.81
N TRP A 196 7.65 -51.03 -12.51
CA TRP A 196 8.40 -50.32 -11.45
C TRP A 196 7.84 -49.14 -10.60
N LEU A 197 7.72 -49.46 -9.30
CA LEU A 197 8.29 -48.80 -8.10
C LEU A 197 7.70 -47.50 -7.51
N SER A 198 7.12 -47.69 -6.31
CA SER A 198 7.03 -46.88 -5.07
C SER A 198 7.56 -45.44 -5.00
N LEU A 199 6.77 -44.54 -4.40
CA LEU A 199 7.21 -43.76 -3.23
C LEU A 199 6.03 -43.21 -2.39
N LYS A 200 6.14 -43.41 -1.07
CA LYS A 200 5.17 -43.11 0.01
C LYS A 200 5.08 -41.61 0.31
N LEU A 201 3.90 -41.13 0.71
CA LEU A 201 3.72 -39.93 1.54
C LEU A 201 3.02 -40.32 2.86
N PRO A 202 3.48 -39.83 4.04
CA PRO A 202 2.92 -40.20 5.33
C PRO A 202 1.70 -39.33 5.71
N THR A 203 0.69 -39.99 6.26
CA THR A 203 -0.50 -39.40 6.91
C THR A 203 -0.17 -38.89 8.32
N VAL A 204 -0.43 -37.62 8.60
CA VAL A 204 -0.46 -37.07 9.96
C VAL A 204 -1.90 -37.05 10.46
N ASN A 205 -2.12 -37.69 11.60
CA ASN A 205 -3.39 -37.94 12.25
C ASN A 205 -3.54 -36.95 13.43
N THR A 206 -4.52 -36.05 13.40
CA THR A 206 -4.84 -35.17 14.54
C THR A 206 -6.17 -35.60 15.17
N ARG A 207 -6.08 -36.27 16.33
CA ARG A 207 -7.20 -36.40 17.28
C ARG A 207 -7.21 -35.18 18.20
N VAL A 208 -8.34 -34.50 18.26
CA VAL A 208 -8.68 -33.51 19.29
C VAL A 208 -9.38 -34.24 20.42
N THR A 209 -8.88 -34.12 21.66
CA THR A 209 -9.60 -34.53 22.87
C THR A 209 -9.83 -33.30 23.74
N SER A 210 -11.10 -32.89 23.85
CA SER A 210 -11.59 -31.97 24.86
C SER A 210 -11.81 -32.72 26.17
N THR A 211 -11.33 -32.19 27.30
CA THR A 211 -11.83 -32.61 28.61
C THR A 211 -11.99 -31.39 29.50
N PHE A 212 -13.26 -31.06 29.71
CA PHE A 212 -13.78 -30.33 30.86
C PHE A 212 -13.43 -31.08 32.15
N LEU A 213 -13.12 -30.38 33.24
CA LEU A 213 -13.76 -30.59 34.56
C LEU A 213 -13.33 -29.51 35.57
N ARG A 214 -14.31 -29.20 36.42
CA ARG A 214 -14.31 -28.25 37.53
C ARG A 214 -13.41 -28.71 38.69
N GLY A 215 -12.92 -27.73 39.44
CA GLY A 215 -12.36 -27.83 40.79
C GLY A 215 -12.21 -26.42 41.33
#